data_AF-A0A925EDT6-F1
#
_entry.id   AF-A0A925EDT6-F1
#
_cell.length_a   1.000
_cell.length_b   1.000
_cell.length_c   1.000
_cell.angle_alpha   90.00
_cell.angle_beta   90.00
_cell.angle_gamma   90.00
#
_symmetry.space_group_name_H-M   'P 1'
#
loop_
_entity.id
_entity.type
_entity.pdbx_description
1 polymer ?
#
loop_
_entity_poly.entity_id
_entity_poly.type
_entity_poly.pdbx_seq_one_letter_code
_entity_poly.pdbx_strand_id
1 'polypeptide(L)'
;MLLTLLLAGTPSLAVHAAGNTSALPISKLLNTNGTLNLTTGYSGAVDVDNYSVHLDPEHGPVFSPLMTINAWSSLGSGLNNIVYAIAINGSNVYMGGQFTDAGGNTNADRIAVWDGSSWSALGSGISNGQVNALAFNGSVLYVGGSFTNAGGVSGANYIAQWDGSSWSTLGDGVGNAVNAIGVSGLNIYIAGNFVNAGVDVNADYIAKLDGGTWSALGATPLTGPVNTIVVAGASIYAGGDFINVGGNPDIDRIALWDGTSWSPLGSGLGATAAVIALSGTDVYVGGLFNDAGGVSNADKIAKWDGTAWSALGSGLNSFVNNVVISGSNIYVGGNFFNAGGDANADKIAKWDGSAWSALGTAPLDNTVSAIAINELDVYVGGIFNDAGGDSNGDKIALFQLDATAPTVASFTATSPSTSLNVPITAFTASDNISVTGYQITQSSTPPTAIASGWTASAPTTYTVADSGSYLLYPWVKDATGNVSAVYGSPASVTVDASKPTVNSFSALSPSTSLAISITAFTASDNVAVTGYLITTSST
;
A
#
# COMPACT_ATOMS: atom_id res chain seq x y z
N MET A 1 20.23 -25.85 -21.77
CA MET A 1 20.27 -26.29 -23.18
C MET A 1 20.45 -25.03 -24.02
N LEU A 2 21.64 -24.81 -24.57
CA LEU A 2 22.00 -23.61 -25.36
C LEU A 2 21.24 -23.70 -26.70
N LEU A 3 20.36 -22.73 -27.01
CA LEU A 3 19.67 -22.69 -28.31
C LEU A 3 20.24 -21.57 -29.17
N THR A 4 21.03 -21.99 -30.16
CA THR A 4 21.64 -21.16 -31.20
C THR A 4 20.56 -20.70 -32.19
N LEU A 5 20.38 -19.40 -32.39
CA LEU A 5 19.47 -18.84 -33.38
C LEU A 5 20.22 -18.66 -34.73
N LEU A 6 19.79 -19.36 -35.77
CA LEU A 6 20.33 -19.25 -37.12
C LEU A 6 19.39 -18.37 -37.97
N LEU A 7 19.81 -17.15 -38.32
CA LEU A 7 19.16 -16.37 -39.39
C LEU A 7 19.92 -16.60 -40.70
N ALA A 8 19.21 -17.09 -41.72
CA ALA A 8 19.71 -17.22 -43.07
C ALA A 8 19.37 -15.96 -43.89
N GLY A 9 20.39 -15.30 -44.44
CA GLY A 9 20.27 -14.18 -45.37
C GLY A 9 21.64 -13.69 -45.85
N THR A 10 22.09 -14.22 -47.00
CA THR A 10 23.20 -13.85 -47.92
C THR A 10 24.43 -13.03 -47.44
N PRO A 11 25.67 -13.39 -47.84
CA PRO A 11 26.89 -12.68 -47.44
C PRO A 11 27.22 -11.51 -48.39
N SER A 12 27.51 -10.34 -47.82
CA SER A 12 28.22 -9.24 -48.46
C SER A 12 29.23 -8.66 -47.47
N LEU A 13 30.50 -8.69 -47.85
CA LEU A 13 31.68 -8.26 -47.08
C LEU A 13 31.58 -6.78 -46.63
N ALA A 14 31.89 -6.46 -45.37
CA ALA A 14 33.23 -6.03 -44.93
C ALA A 14 33.24 -5.33 -43.55
N VAL A 15 34.41 -5.48 -42.90
CA VAL A 15 35.05 -4.65 -41.86
C VAL A 15 34.68 -4.87 -40.38
N HIS A 16 35.71 -5.29 -39.64
CA HIS A 16 35.81 -5.34 -38.18
C HIS A 16 35.81 -3.93 -37.56
N ALA A 17 35.22 -3.79 -36.37
CA ALA A 17 35.83 -3.03 -35.28
C ALA A 17 35.34 -3.56 -33.93
N ALA A 18 36.26 -4.13 -33.14
CA ALA A 18 36.08 -4.27 -31.71
C ALA A 18 36.05 -2.86 -31.09
N GLY A 19 34.96 -2.53 -30.41
CA GLY A 19 34.81 -1.30 -29.64
C GLY A 19 33.82 -1.59 -28.52
N ASN A 20 34.18 -1.18 -27.31
CA ASN A 20 33.34 -1.20 -26.13
C ASN A 20 32.06 -0.40 -26.39
N THR A 21 31.02 -1.01 -26.95
CA THR A 21 29.71 -0.37 -27.12
C THR A 21 28.82 -0.84 -25.99
N SER A 22 28.52 0.06 -25.06
CA SER A 22 27.40 -0.12 -24.14
C SER A 22 26.20 -0.62 -24.94
N ALA A 23 25.61 -1.73 -24.51
CA ALA A 23 24.47 -2.33 -25.20
C ALA A 23 23.33 -1.31 -25.32
N LEU A 24 22.61 -1.30 -26.45
CA LEU A 24 21.55 -0.32 -26.68
C LEU A 24 20.33 -0.68 -25.81
N PRO A 25 19.77 0.25 -25.02
CA PRO A 25 18.56 -0.02 -24.24
C PRO A 25 17.41 -0.47 -25.14
N ILE A 26 16.75 -1.56 -24.79
CA ILE A 26 15.69 -2.14 -25.63
C ILE A 26 14.52 -1.18 -25.84
N SER A 27 14.30 -0.24 -24.91
CA SER A 27 13.30 0.84 -25.02
C SER A 27 13.40 1.66 -26.32
N LYS A 28 14.58 1.74 -26.93
CA LYS A 28 14.81 2.44 -28.22
C LYS A 28 14.39 1.61 -29.44
N LEU A 29 14.12 0.33 -29.24
CA LEU A 29 13.78 -0.64 -30.27
C LEU A 29 12.35 -1.15 -30.13
N LEU A 30 11.50 -0.56 -29.29
CA LEU A 30 10.11 -1.01 -29.09
C LEU A 30 9.11 -0.15 -29.88
N ASN A 31 8.05 -0.80 -30.36
CA ASN A 31 6.79 -0.17 -30.75
C ASN A 31 5.99 0.21 -29.50
N THR A 32 4.96 1.04 -29.63
CA THR A 32 4.10 1.47 -28.52
C THR A 32 3.40 0.31 -27.80
N ASN A 33 3.22 -0.83 -28.47
CA ASN A 33 2.63 -2.05 -27.90
C ASN A 33 3.67 -3.02 -27.28
N GLY A 34 4.93 -2.59 -27.11
CA GLY A 34 5.99 -3.39 -26.49
C GLY A 34 6.63 -4.43 -27.40
N THR A 35 6.21 -4.58 -28.66
CA THR A 35 6.88 -5.46 -29.63
C THR A 35 8.14 -4.80 -30.19
N LEU A 36 9.10 -5.60 -30.68
CA LEU A 36 10.29 -5.07 -31.35
C LEU A 36 9.94 -4.34 -32.65
N ASN A 37 10.42 -3.11 -32.78
CA ASN A 37 10.43 -2.35 -34.01
C ASN A 37 11.56 -2.84 -34.93
N LEU A 38 11.23 -3.81 -35.79
CA LEU A 38 12.16 -4.43 -36.73
C LEU A 38 12.56 -3.52 -37.91
N THR A 39 11.99 -2.32 -38.01
CA THR A 39 12.32 -1.37 -39.10
C THR A 39 13.59 -0.55 -38.83
N THR A 40 14.13 -0.63 -37.62
CA THR A 40 15.31 0.14 -37.19
C THR A 40 16.61 -0.32 -37.86
N GLY A 41 16.67 -1.56 -38.38
CA GLY A 41 17.88 -2.13 -38.99
C GLY A 41 19.05 -2.29 -38.02
N TYR A 42 18.81 -2.19 -36.71
CA TYR A 42 19.85 -2.27 -35.69
C TYR A 42 20.50 -3.66 -35.67
N SER A 43 21.83 -3.69 -35.63
CA SER A 43 22.63 -4.90 -35.38
C SER A 43 23.68 -4.60 -34.32
N GLY A 44 23.63 -5.31 -33.20
CA GLY A 44 24.47 -5.05 -32.03
C GLY A 44 23.90 -5.71 -30.77
N ALA A 45 24.61 -5.55 -29.64
CA ALA A 45 24.15 -6.02 -28.34
C ALA A 45 23.02 -5.11 -27.81
N VAL A 46 21.94 -5.72 -27.33
CA VAL A 46 20.78 -5.01 -26.75
C VAL A 46 20.77 -5.24 -25.24
N ASP A 47 20.57 -4.16 -24.50
CA ASP A 47 20.37 -4.18 -23.06
C ASP A 47 18.86 -4.37 -22.78
N VAL A 48 18.53 -5.49 -22.15
CA VAL A 48 17.16 -5.85 -21.77
C VAL A 48 16.97 -5.79 -20.26
N ASP A 49 17.95 -5.27 -19.53
CA ASP A 49 17.84 -5.09 -18.09
C ASP A 49 16.67 -4.14 -17.80
N ASN A 50 15.90 -4.45 -16.76
CA ASN A 50 14.64 -3.79 -16.42
C ASN A 50 13.51 -3.98 -17.45
N TYR A 51 13.49 -5.05 -18.23
CA TYR A 51 12.34 -5.46 -19.04
C TYR A 51 11.96 -6.94 -18.83
N SER A 52 10.67 -7.22 -18.63
CA SER A 52 10.14 -8.57 -18.69
C SER A 52 9.75 -8.90 -20.11
N VAL A 53 10.03 -10.13 -20.54
CA VAL A 53 9.72 -10.61 -21.89
C VAL A 53 8.65 -11.68 -21.79
N HIS A 54 7.52 -11.47 -22.47
CA HIS A 54 6.50 -12.49 -22.66
C HIS A 54 6.35 -12.82 -24.15
N LEU A 55 5.94 -14.05 -24.46
CA LEU A 55 5.71 -14.49 -25.83
C LEU A 55 4.23 -14.32 -26.17
N ASP A 56 3.92 -13.34 -27.01
CA ASP A 56 2.61 -13.23 -27.65
C ASP A 56 2.54 -14.20 -28.85
N PRO A 57 1.54 -15.09 -28.92
CA PRO A 57 1.42 -16.07 -30.00
C PRO A 57 1.23 -15.46 -31.40
N GLU A 58 0.73 -14.23 -31.51
CA GLU A 58 0.47 -13.54 -32.77
C GLU A 58 1.59 -12.54 -33.14
N HIS A 59 2.24 -11.94 -32.14
CA HIS A 59 3.13 -10.79 -32.33
C HIS A 59 4.58 -11.05 -31.88
N GLY A 60 4.89 -12.24 -31.35
CA GLY A 60 6.23 -12.61 -30.90
C GLY A 60 6.59 -12.03 -29.52
N PRO A 61 7.89 -11.80 -29.23
CA PRO A 61 8.31 -11.28 -27.93
C PRO A 61 7.79 -9.85 -27.68
N VAL A 62 7.06 -9.68 -26.59
CA VAL A 62 6.60 -8.39 -26.07
C VAL A 62 7.40 -8.06 -24.82
N PHE A 63 8.01 -6.87 -24.83
CA PHE A 63 8.81 -6.33 -23.75
C PHE A 63 7.99 -5.29 -22.99
N SER A 64 7.82 -5.52 -21.70
CA SER A 64 7.27 -4.52 -20.77
C SER A 64 8.37 -4.12 -19.78
N PRO A 65 8.47 -2.84 -19.39
CA PRO A 65 9.41 -2.46 -18.34
C PRO A 65 9.15 -3.33 -17.10
N LEU A 66 10.20 -3.94 -16.55
CA LEU A 66 10.18 -4.33 -15.15
C LEU A 66 9.97 -3.04 -14.37
N MET A 67 8.95 -2.99 -13.53
CA MET A 67 8.94 -1.97 -12.49
C MET A 67 10.24 -2.12 -11.72
N THR A 68 10.98 -1.03 -11.56
CA THR A 68 12.16 -1.00 -10.71
C THR A 68 11.67 -1.35 -9.30
N ILE A 69 11.90 -2.60 -8.89
CA ILE A 69 11.57 -3.05 -7.54
C ILE A 69 12.36 -2.16 -6.56
N ASN A 70 11.67 -1.65 -5.54
CA ASN A 70 12.27 -0.79 -4.51
C ASN A 70 12.77 0.57 -5.02
N ALA A 71 12.02 1.22 -5.92
CA ALA A 71 12.26 2.61 -6.31
C ALA A 71 11.11 3.52 -5.87
N TRP A 72 11.46 4.78 -5.58
CA TRP A 72 10.49 5.83 -5.36
C TRP A 72 9.94 6.33 -6.69
N SER A 73 8.69 6.80 -6.67
CA SER A 73 8.03 7.42 -7.82
C SER A 73 7.36 8.73 -7.43
N SER A 74 7.39 9.71 -8.35
CA SER A 74 6.67 10.98 -8.19
C SER A 74 5.14 10.81 -8.21
N LEU A 75 4.44 11.72 -7.52
CA LEU A 75 2.99 11.87 -7.64
C LEU A 75 2.69 12.98 -8.66
N GLY A 76 2.48 12.59 -9.91
CA GLY A 76 2.37 13.54 -11.02
C GLY A 76 3.66 14.35 -11.17
N SER A 77 3.56 15.68 -11.24
CA SER A 77 4.72 16.59 -11.29
C SER A 77 5.18 17.09 -9.91
N GLY A 78 4.75 16.45 -8.81
CA GLY A 78 5.14 16.81 -7.45
C GLY A 78 4.52 18.10 -6.93
N LEU A 79 5.12 18.64 -5.85
CA LEU A 79 4.70 19.87 -5.16
C LEU A 79 5.86 20.87 -5.11
N ASN A 80 5.55 22.16 -5.04
CA ASN A 80 6.57 23.22 -5.13
C ASN A 80 7.22 23.63 -3.79
N ASN A 81 6.77 23.09 -2.64
CA ASN A 81 7.31 23.43 -1.32
C ASN A 81 7.04 22.31 -0.30
N ILE A 82 7.54 22.47 0.93
CA ILE A 82 7.50 21.49 2.00
C ILE A 82 6.09 20.94 2.29
N VAL A 83 6.02 19.63 2.48
CA VAL A 83 4.87 18.91 3.03
C VAL A 83 5.14 18.61 4.50
N TYR A 84 4.22 18.98 5.39
CA TYR A 84 4.30 18.73 6.83
C TYR A 84 3.33 17.65 7.31
N ALA A 85 2.26 17.40 6.56
CA ALA A 85 1.24 16.41 6.93
C ALA A 85 0.75 15.63 5.71
N ILE A 86 0.52 14.33 5.91
CA ILE A 86 -0.13 13.45 4.94
C ILE A 86 -1.20 12.65 5.68
N ALA A 87 -2.40 12.55 5.12
CA ALA A 87 -3.48 11.70 5.62
C ALA A 87 -4.13 10.92 4.47
N ILE A 88 -4.43 9.64 4.68
CA ILE A 88 -5.08 8.78 3.69
C ILE A 88 -6.54 8.58 4.09
N ASN A 89 -7.46 8.72 3.13
CA ASN A 89 -8.87 8.38 3.32
C ASN A 89 -9.41 7.64 2.07
N GLY A 90 -9.61 6.33 2.22
CA GLY A 90 -9.90 5.45 1.08
C GLY A 90 -8.72 5.42 0.11
N SER A 91 -8.98 5.65 -1.18
CA SER A 91 -7.95 5.74 -2.22
C SER A 91 -7.30 7.13 -2.32
N ASN A 92 -7.82 8.12 -1.60
CA ASN A 92 -7.37 9.51 -1.71
C ASN A 92 -6.29 9.80 -0.67
N VAL A 93 -5.28 10.56 -1.07
CA VAL A 93 -4.19 11.01 -0.19
C VAL A 93 -4.24 12.52 -0.09
N TYR A 94 -4.36 13.04 1.12
CA TYR A 94 -4.45 14.47 1.43
C TYR A 94 -3.11 14.95 1.96
N MET A 95 -2.65 16.08 1.44
CA MET A 95 -1.37 16.68 1.78
C MET A 95 -1.58 18.06 2.36
N GLY A 96 -0.83 18.38 3.41
CA GLY A 96 -0.79 19.68 4.07
C GLY A 96 0.64 20.19 4.18
N GLY A 97 0.87 21.47 3.89
CA GLY A 97 2.21 22.04 3.95
C GLY A 97 2.29 23.54 3.68
N GLN A 98 3.38 23.96 3.02
CA GLN A 98 3.62 25.34 2.55
C GLN A 98 3.59 25.49 1.02
N PHE A 99 3.24 24.43 0.29
CA PHE A 99 3.14 24.49 -1.17
C PHE A 99 2.04 25.45 -1.61
N THR A 100 2.21 26.04 -2.79
CA THR A 100 1.24 26.93 -3.44
C THR A 100 0.87 26.45 -4.84
N ASP A 101 1.29 25.23 -5.16
CA ASP A 101 0.98 24.55 -6.42
C ASP A 101 1.08 23.04 -6.17
N ALA A 102 0.07 22.32 -6.64
CA ALA A 102 0.07 20.86 -6.65
C ALA A 102 -0.20 20.36 -8.07
N GLY A 103 0.80 19.76 -8.71
CA GLY A 103 0.63 19.21 -10.06
C GLY A 103 0.27 20.24 -11.14
N GLY A 104 0.65 21.51 -10.99
CA GLY A 104 0.26 22.61 -11.88
C GLY A 104 -1.10 23.25 -11.56
N ASN A 105 -1.76 22.82 -10.48
CA ASN A 105 -2.96 23.46 -9.97
C ASN A 105 -2.60 24.56 -8.97
N THR A 106 -2.53 25.81 -9.46
CA THR A 106 -2.17 26.99 -8.66
C THR A 106 -3.21 27.40 -7.61
N ASN A 107 -4.37 26.73 -7.55
CA ASN A 107 -5.37 26.95 -6.50
C ASN A 107 -5.26 25.93 -5.36
N ALA A 108 -4.40 24.91 -5.51
CA ALA A 108 -4.15 23.91 -4.49
C ALA A 108 -3.13 24.44 -3.47
N ASP A 109 -3.49 25.55 -2.81
CA ASP A 109 -2.64 26.23 -1.86
C ASP A 109 -2.66 25.54 -0.50
N ARG A 110 -1.50 24.98 -0.13
CA ARG A 110 -1.15 24.42 1.19
C ARG A 110 -1.97 23.22 1.65
N ILE A 111 -3.02 22.89 0.90
CA ILE A 111 -3.81 21.69 1.04
C ILE A 111 -4.30 21.18 -0.31
N ALA A 112 -4.05 19.90 -0.59
CA ALA A 112 -4.41 19.24 -1.84
C ALA A 112 -4.77 17.78 -1.60
N VAL A 113 -5.48 17.18 -2.55
CA VAL A 113 -5.77 15.75 -2.58
C VAL A 113 -5.27 15.13 -3.88
N TRP A 114 -4.63 13.97 -3.77
CA TRP A 114 -4.25 13.09 -4.86
C TRP A 114 -5.22 11.90 -4.93
N ASP A 115 -5.82 11.67 -6.09
CA ASP A 115 -6.80 10.59 -6.32
C ASP A 115 -6.19 9.29 -6.90
N GLY A 116 -4.86 9.23 -7.02
CA GLY A 116 -4.13 8.17 -7.72
C GLY A 116 -3.65 8.57 -9.12
N SER A 117 -4.22 9.64 -9.69
CA SER A 117 -3.93 10.11 -11.05
C SER A 117 -3.81 11.64 -11.19
N SER A 118 -4.50 12.40 -10.36
CA SER A 118 -4.62 13.85 -10.48
C SER A 118 -4.66 14.56 -9.12
N TRP A 119 -4.19 15.81 -9.12
CA TRP A 119 -4.22 16.70 -7.97
C TRP A 119 -5.47 17.60 -8.01
N SER A 120 -6.16 17.69 -6.88
CA SER A 120 -7.31 18.60 -6.70
C SER A 120 -7.13 19.51 -5.49
N ALA A 121 -7.59 20.75 -5.61
CA ALA A 121 -7.66 21.71 -4.51
C ALA A 121 -8.88 21.43 -3.61
N LEU A 122 -8.79 21.79 -2.33
CA LEU A 122 -9.94 21.79 -1.41
C LEU A 122 -10.52 23.20 -1.30
N GLY A 123 -11.59 23.45 -2.06
CA GLY A 123 -12.18 24.79 -2.17
C GLY A 123 -11.16 25.81 -2.70
N SER A 124 -11.03 26.95 -2.02
CA SER A 124 -10.03 27.99 -2.34
C SER A 124 -8.70 27.80 -1.59
N GLY A 125 -8.45 26.63 -1.01
CA GLY A 125 -7.21 26.33 -0.27
C GLY A 125 -7.09 27.03 1.08
N ILE A 126 -5.85 27.10 1.58
CA ILE A 126 -5.49 27.70 2.87
C ILE A 126 -4.48 28.83 2.67
N SER A 127 -4.61 29.92 3.44
CA SER A 127 -3.79 31.13 3.28
C SER A 127 -3.16 31.63 4.60
N ASN A 128 -2.09 32.42 4.45
CA ASN A 128 -1.39 33.13 5.54
C ASN A 128 -0.77 32.25 6.64
N GLY A 129 -0.31 31.06 6.29
CA GLY A 129 0.39 30.15 7.19
C GLY A 129 0.25 28.72 6.69
N GLN A 130 0.98 27.79 7.30
CA GLN A 130 1.08 26.42 6.80
C GLN A 130 0.08 25.48 7.46
N VAL A 131 -0.12 24.31 6.84
CA VAL A 131 -0.82 23.18 7.46
C VAL A 131 0.22 22.26 8.11
N ASN A 132 0.04 21.96 9.40
CA ASN A 132 0.91 21.07 10.17
C ASN A 132 0.25 19.72 10.47
N ALA A 133 -1.08 19.64 10.49
CA ALA A 133 -1.83 18.46 10.90
C ALA A 133 -3.08 18.23 10.06
N LEU A 134 -3.35 16.95 9.77
CA LEU A 134 -4.55 16.47 9.09
C LEU A 134 -5.10 15.28 9.88
N ALA A 135 -6.41 15.27 10.14
CA ALA A 135 -7.07 14.12 10.77
C ALA A 135 -8.50 13.94 10.23
N PHE A 136 -8.88 12.70 9.94
CA PHE A 136 -10.23 12.36 9.49
C PHE A 136 -11.11 11.87 10.63
N ASN A 137 -12.40 12.21 10.56
CA ASN A 137 -13.48 11.54 11.29
C ASN A 137 -14.62 11.21 10.33
N GLY A 138 -14.67 9.97 9.87
CA GLY A 138 -15.52 9.60 8.73
C GLY A 138 -15.13 10.40 7.48
N SER A 139 -16.07 11.16 6.92
CA SER A 139 -15.83 11.99 5.73
C SER A 139 -15.31 13.40 6.04
N VAL A 140 -15.31 13.81 7.32
CA VAL A 140 -14.89 15.16 7.71
C VAL A 140 -13.38 15.18 7.91
N LEU A 141 -12.72 16.13 7.26
CA LEU A 141 -11.29 16.41 7.44
C LEU A 141 -11.12 17.59 8.40
N TYR A 142 -10.36 17.40 9.46
CA TYR A 142 -9.87 18.46 10.34
C TYR A 142 -8.45 18.85 9.95
N VAL A 143 -8.20 20.16 9.93
CA VAL A 143 -6.93 20.73 9.46
C VAL A 143 -6.39 21.70 10.48
N GLY A 144 -5.18 21.44 10.95
CA GLY A 144 -4.47 22.22 11.96
C GLY A 144 -3.19 22.81 11.40
N GLY A 145 -2.84 24.02 11.82
CA GLY A 145 -1.60 24.67 11.36
C GLY A 145 -1.42 26.08 11.88
N SER A 146 -0.54 26.84 11.24
CA SER A 146 -0.28 28.26 11.55
C SER A 146 -1.07 29.24 10.67
N PHE A 147 -1.97 28.73 9.81
CA PHE A 147 -2.78 29.53 8.91
C PHE A 147 -3.78 30.43 9.64
N THR A 148 -4.15 31.55 9.01
CA THR A 148 -5.17 32.48 9.53
C THR A 148 -6.35 32.64 8.58
N ASN A 149 -6.51 31.72 7.62
CA ASN A 149 -7.67 31.65 6.75
C ASN A 149 -7.76 30.28 6.05
N ALA A 150 -8.89 29.59 6.19
CA ALA A 150 -9.25 28.43 5.38
C ALA A 150 -10.44 28.76 4.48
N GLY A 151 -10.26 28.61 3.16
CA GLY A 151 -11.34 28.74 2.18
C GLY A 151 -12.07 30.08 2.14
N GLY A 152 -11.46 31.18 2.64
CA GLY A 152 -12.12 32.48 2.76
C GLY A 152 -13.10 32.59 3.93
N VAL A 153 -13.21 31.57 4.79
CA VAL A 153 -14.13 31.56 5.92
C VAL A 153 -13.59 32.41 7.07
N SER A 154 -14.35 33.43 7.47
CA SER A 154 -13.99 34.30 8.59
C SER A 154 -13.92 33.50 9.90
N GLY A 155 -12.81 33.63 10.62
CA GLY A 155 -12.59 32.94 11.91
C GLY A 155 -12.05 31.52 11.78
N ALA A 156 -11.92 30.95 10.58
CA ALA A 156 -11.30 29.65 10.36
C ALA A 156 -9.76 29.77 10.41
N ASN A 157 -9.25 30.06 11.60
CA ASN A 157 -7.83 30.30 11.89
C ASN A 157 -7.27 29.12 12.70
N TYR A 158 -6.08 28.65 12.33
CA TYR A 158 -5.29 27.60 12.99
C TYR A 158 -5.91 26.20 13.07
N ILE A 159 -7.24 26.11 13.13
CA ILE A 159 -8.05 24.90 13.11
C ILE A 159 -9.31 25.14 12.27
N ALA A 160 -9.57 24.25 11.32
CA ALA A 160 -10.76 24.29 10.46
C ALA A 160 -11.22 22.88 10.13
N GLN A 161 -12.45 22.75 9.64
CA GLN A 161 -12.98 21.48 9.12
C GLN A 161 -13.48 21.62 7.68
N TRP A 162 -13.34 20.54 6.92
CA TRP A 162 -13.80 20.39 5.55
C TRP A 162 -14.77 19.21 5.47
N ASP A 163 -15.99 19.46 4.98
CA ASP A 163 -17.05 18.45 4.91
C ASP A 163 -17.06 17.63 3.60
N GLY A 164 -16.08 17.87 2.72
CA GLY A 164 -16.04 17.34 1.35
C GLY A 164 -16.36 18.40 0.29
N SER A 165 -16.99 19.51 0.68
CA SER A 165 -17.45 20.57 -0.23
C SER A 165 -17.17 21.99 0.26
N SER A 166 -17.17 22.21 1.58
CA SER A 166 -17.09 23.53 2.19
C SER A 166 -16.22 23.53 3.43
N TRP A 167 -15.51 24.65 3.62
CA TRP A 167 -14.77 24.94 4.84
C TRP A 167 -15.71 25.51 5.91
N SER A 168 -15.47 25.19 7.18
CA SER A 168 -16.13 25.82 8.32
C SER A 168 -15.19 25.94 9.52
N THR A 169 -15.53 26.83 10.46
CA THR A 169 -14.83 26.99 11.73
C THR A 169 -15.04 25.76 12.63
N LEU A 170 -14.12 25.51 13.56
CA LEU A 170 -14.25 24.45 14.55
C LEU A 170 -14.27 25.02 15.98
N GLY A 171 -15.39 24.83 16.67
CA GLY A 171 -15.64 25.44 17.98
C GLY A 171 -15.44 26.96 17.95
N ASP A 172 -14.98 27.52 19.07
CA ASP A 172 -14.63 28.93 19.19
C ASP A 172 -13.24 29.27 18.61
N GLY A 173 -12.58 28.32 17.95
CA GLY A 173 -11.20 28.44 17.47
C GLY A 173 -10.14 28.43 18.58
N VAL A 174 -8.88 28.67 18.19
CA VAL A 174 -7.74 28.79 19.12
C VAL A 174 -6.86 30.00 18.77
N GLY A 175 -6.01 30.42 19.70
CA GLY A 175 -5.21 31.65 19.55
C GLY A 175 -3.87 31.52 18.83
N ASN A 176 -3.41 30.32 18.50
CA ASN A 176 -2.09 30.08 17.89
C ASN A 176 -2.06 28.72 17.15
N ALA A 177 -0.93 28.40 16.55
CA ALA A 177 -0.74 27.23 15.70
C ALA A 177 -1.10 25.91 16.39
N VAL A 178 -1.84 25.07 15.64
CA VAL A 178 -2.10 23.66 15.97
C VAL A 178 -1.06 22.81 15.25
N ASN A 179 -0.38 21.94 16.00
CA ASN A 179 0.68 21.05 15.51
C ASN A 179 0.20 19.62 15.33
N ALA A 180 -0.80 19.17 16.11
CA ALA A 180 -1.35 17.82 16.02
C ALA A 180 -2.86 17.80 16.32
N ILE A 181 -3.56 16.85 15.70
CA ILE A 181 -4.99 16.60 15.89
C ILE A 181 -5.19 15.11 16.14
N GLY A 182 -5.97 14.77 17.16
CA GLY A 182 -6.40 13.42 17.46
C GLY A 182 -7.92 13.32 17.52
N VAL A 183 -8.50 12.23 17.06
CA VAL A 183 -9.96 12.02 17.02
C VAL A 183 -10.30 10.72 17.75
N SER A 184 -11.35 10.76 18.58
CA SER A 184 -11.92 9.57 19.23
C SER A 184 -13.44 9.69 19.35
N GLY A 185 -14.15 9.04 18.43
CA GLY A 185 -15.61 9.17 18.29
C GLY A 185 -16.01 10.61 17.97
N LEU A 186 -16.78 11.24 18.85
CA LEU A 186 -17.18 12.65 18.73
C LEU A 186 -16.16 13.63 19.32
N ASN A 187 -15.15 13.15 20.03
CA ASN A 187 -14.16 13.99 20.69
C ASN A 187 -13.02 14.32 19.72
N ILE A 188 -12.67 15.60 19.66
CA ILE A 188 -11.51 16.10 18.92
C ILE A 188 -10.53 16.65 19.93
N TYR A 189 -9.28 16.26 19.80
CA TYR A 189 -8.17 16.74 20.61
C TYR A 189 -7.22 17.49 19.70
N ILE A 190 -6.75 18.64 20.17
CA ILE A 190 -5.75 19.43 19.47
C ILE A 190 -4.56 19.68 20.39
N ALA A 191 -3.39 19.76 19.80
CA ALA A 191 -2.15 20.08 20.47
C ALA A 191 -1.35 21.11 19.65
N GLY A 192 -0.66 22.03 20.31
CA GLY A 192 0.13 23.05 19.61
C GLY A 192 0.75 24.11 20.50
N ASN A 193 0.89 25.31 19.95
CA ASN A 193 1.53 26.47 20.55
C ASN A 193 0.54 27.48 21.17
N PHE A 194 -0.75 27.12 21.26
CA PHE A 194 -1.78 27.99 21.79
C PHE A 194 -1.79 28.00 23.31
N VAL A 195 -2.23 29.12 23.86
CA VAL A 195 -2.53 29.33 25.28
C VAL A 195 -4.01 29.69 25.34
N ASN A 196 -4.75 29.09 26.27
CA ASN A 196 -6.19 29.24 26.44
C ASN A 196 -7.00 28.90 25.17
N ALA A 197 -7.17 27.62 24.83
CA ALA A 197 -8.07 27.23 23.75
C ALA A 197 -9.52 27.71 24.01
N GLY A 198 -10.12 28.41 23.05
CA GLY A 198 -11.41 29.06 23.23
C GLY A 198 -11.41 30.06 24.39
N VAL A 199 -12.24 29.78 25.40
CA VAL A 199 -12.40 30.62 26.60
C VAL A 199 -11.84 29.99 27.89
N ASP A 200 -11.34 28.76 27.82
CA ASP A 200 -10.83 28.04 28.99
C ASP A 200 -9.37 28.42 29.26
N VAL A 201 -9.14 29.09 30.39
CA VAL A 201 -7.83 29.60 30.81
C VAL A 201 -6.82 28.52 31.21
N ASN A 202 -7.24 27.26 31.29
CA ASN A 202 -6.35 26.14 31.59
C ASN A 202 -6.08 25.26 30.35
N ALA A 203 -6.73 25.56 29.22
CA ALA A 203 -6.60 24.78 27.99
C ALA A 203 -5.34 25.22 27.20
N ASP A 204 -4.19 25.12 27.86
CA ASP A 204 -2.88 25.49 27.31
C ASP A 204 -2.25 24.30 26.60
N TYR A 205 -1.80 24.55 25.36
CA TYR A 205 -1.06 23.65 24.48
C TYR A 205 -1.75 22.35 24.08
N ILE A 206 -2.76 21.90 24.82
CA ILE A 206 -3.60 20.74 24.53
C ILE A 206 -5.05 21.02 24.98
N ALA A 207 -6.01 20.69 24.13
CA ALA A 207 -7.42 20.92 24.42
C ALA A 207 -8.31 19.84 23.80
N LYS A 208 -9.47 19.60 24.44
CA LYS A 208 -10.54 18.73 23.96
C LYS A 208 -11.74 19.56 23.52
N LEU A 209 -12.27 19.30 22.33
CA LEU A 209 -13.58 19.79 21.92
C LEU A 209 -14.67 18.83 22.39
N ASP A 210 -15.62 19.36 23.14
CA ASP A 210 -16.83 18.64 23.56
C ASP A 210 -18.04 19.57 23.44
N GLY A 211 -19.10 19.13 22.75
CA GLY A 211 -20.29 19.95 22.55
C GLY A 211 -20.06 21.29 21.83
N GLY A 212 -18.96 21.44 21.08
CA GLY A 212 -18.59 22.67 20.39
C GLY A 212 -17.71 23.64 21.20
N THR A 213 -17.37 23.32 22.45
CA THR A 213 -16.53 24.16 23.30
C THR A 213 -15.21 23.48 23.63
N TRP A 214 -14.11 24.25 23.60
CA TRP A 214 -12.79 23.77 23.99
C TRP A 214 -12.66 23.73 25.52
N SER A 215 -12.03 22.66 26.03
CA SER A 215 -11.78 22.46 27.45
C SER A 215 -10.39 21.87 27.69
N ALA A 216 -9.81 22.19 28.85
CA ALA A 216 -8.52 21.67 29.29
C ALA A 216 -8.54 20.16 29.59
N LEU A 217 -7.38 19.51 29.47
CA LEU A 217 -7.18 18.14 29.96
C LEU A 217 -6.67 18.20 31.40
N GLY A 218 -7.62 18.21 32.34
CA GLY A 218 -7.34 18.31 33.78
C GLY A 218 -7.19 19.74 34.27
N ALA A 219 -6.98 19.89 35.58
CA ALA A 219 -6.92 21.20 36.23
C ALA A 219 -5.55 21.88 36.13
N THR A 220 -4.49 21.14 35.78
CA THR A 220 -3.13 21.67 35.67
C THR A 220 -2.73 21.75 34.20
N PRO A 221 -2.50 22.95 33.65
CA PRO A 221 -2.06 23.10 32.27
C PRO A 221 -0.66 22.52 32.06
N LEU A 222 -0.35 22.12 30.82
CA LEU A 222 1.01 21.82 30.42
C LEU A 222 1.84 23.11 30.39
N THR A 223 3.15 22.98 30.59
CA THR A 223 4.07 24.12 30.78
C THR A 223 4.76 24.56 29.49
N GLY A 224 4.49 23.91 28.37
CA GLY A 224 5.08 24.22 27.07
C GLY A 224 4.37 23.54 25.91
N PRO A 225 4.74 23.91 24.66
CA PRO A 225 4.07 23.41 23.46
C PRO A 225 4.02 21.89 23.37
N VAL A 226 2.91 21.39 22.85
CA VAL A 226 2.73 19.98 22.50
C VAL A 226 2.84 19.85 20.98
N ASN A 227 3.76 19.00 20.53
CA ASN A 227 4.07 18.80 19.12
C ASN A 227 3.29 17.63 18.52
N THR A 228 2.95 16.63 19.34
CA THR A 228 2.29 15.41 18.91
C THR A 228 1.34 14.89 19.98
N ILE A 229 0.23 14.29 19.53
CA ILE A 229 -0.69 13.54 20.39
C ILE A 229 -1.12 12.25 19.70
N VAL A 230 -1.31 11.18 20.49
CA VAL A 230 -1.99 9.97 20.05
C VAL A 230 -3.12 9.66 21.02
N VAL A 231 -4.32 9.47 20.49
CA VAL A 231 -5.53 9.17 21.27
C VAL A 231 -5.81 7.67 21.22
N ALA A 232 -5.75 7.00 22.36
CA ALA A 232 -5.99 5.57 22.53
C ALA A 232 -7.20 5.34 23.44
N GLY A 233 -8.39 5.38 22.86
CA GLY A 233 -9.64 5.31 23.62
C GLY A 233 -9.84 6.58 24.47
N ALA A 234 -9.76 6.43 25.80
CA ALA A 234 -9.81 7.54 26.75
C ALA A 234 -8.41 8.08 27.12
N SER A 235 -7.36 7.32 26.81
CA SER A 235 -5.98 7.69 27.10
C SER A 235 -5.39 8.57 26.00
N ILE A 236 -4.52 9.51 26.39
CA ILE A 236 -3.85 10.40 25.44
C ILE A 236 -2.36 10.43 25.77
N TYR A 237 -1.54 10.07 24.79
CA TYR A 237 -0.10 10.28 24.86
C TYR A 237 0.21 11.64 24.25
N ALA A 238 0.94 12.48 24.98
CA ALA A 238 1.37 13.79 24.52
C ALA A 238 2.89 13.87 24.49
N GLY A 239 3.44 14.42 23.41
CA GLY A 239 4.87 14.67 23.24
C GLY A 239 5.12 16.13 22.85
N GLY A 240 6.16 16.74 23.41
CA GLY A 240 6.48 18.13 23.10
C GLY A 240 7.65 18.68 23.90
N ASP A 241 7.52 19.92 24.36
CA ASP A 241 8.55 20.69 25.07
C ASP A 241 8.15 21.07 26.50
N PHE A 242 7.00 20.59 26.99
CA PHE A 242 6.59 20.77 28.38
C PHE A 242 7.55 20.07 29.35
N ILE A 243 7.67 20.64 30.55
CA ILE A 243 8.52 20.13 31.64
C ILE A 243 7.82 20.24 32.99
N ASN A 244 8.16 19.36 33.92
CA ASN A 244 7.73 19.41 35.32
C ASN A 244 6.20 19.54 35.51
N VAL A 245 5.38 18.83 34.71
CA VAL A 245 3.91 18.96 34.78
C VAL A 245 3.41 18.63 36.18
N GLY A 246 2.60 19.53 36.77
CA GLY A 246 2.13 19.37 38.15
C GLY A 246 3.23 19.35 39.21
N GLY A 247 4.43 19.84 38.88
CA GLY A 247 5.61 19.79 39.76
C GLY A 247 6.33 18.44 39.78
N ASN A 248 5.95 17.49 38.92
CA ASN A 248 6.62 16.20 38.81
C ASN A 248 7.74 16.27 37.76
N PRO A 249 9.03 16.14 38.15
CA PRO A 249 10.17 16.26 37.23
C PRO A 249 10.31 15.12 36.22
N ASP A 250 9.57 14.03 36.41
CA ASP A 250 9.59 12.91 35.48
C ASP A 250 8.58 13.10 34.33
N ILE A 251 7.66 14.08 34.43
CA ILE A 251 6.71 14.43 33.36
C ILE A 251 7.34 15.51 32.47
N ASP A 252 8.45 15.13 31.84
CA ASP A 252 9.24 15.95 30.94
C ASP A 252 9.09 15.44 29.51
N ARG A 253 8.46 16.28 28.66
CA ARG A 253 8.38 16.18 27.19
C ARG A 253 7.61 14.98 26.64
N ILE A 254 7.24 14.02 27.48
CA ILE A 254 6.32 12.93 27.18
C ILE A 254 5.44 12.62 28.40
N ALA A 255 4.14 12.43 28.18
CA ALA A 255 3.19 12.17 29.24
C ALA A 255 1.99 11.34 28.76
N LEU A 256 1.40 10.58 29.68
CA LEU A 256 0.16 9.84 29.49
C LEU A 256 -0.95 10.47 30.34
N TRP A 257 -2.01 10.93 29.69
CA TRP A 257 -3.29 11.27 30.31
C TRP A 257 -4.16 10.02 30.41
N ASP A 258 -4.61 9.69 31.61
CA ASP A 258 -5.47 8.52 31.88
C ASP A 258 -6.98 8.81 31.86
N GLY A 259 -7.37 10.06 31.55
CA GLY A 259 -8.73 10.56 31.69
C GLY A 259 -8.92 11.50 32.88
N THR A 260 -7.98 11.49 33.83
CA THR A 260 -8.06 12.26 35.08
C THR A 260 -6.75 12.95 35.46
N SER A 261 -5.60 12.36 35.13
CA SER A 261 -4.29 12.87 35.52
C SER A 261 -3.22 12.59 34.47
N TRP A 262 -2.19 13.44 34.46
CA TRP A 262 -0.98 13.24 33.67
C TRP A 262 0.01 12.40 34.46
N SER A 263 0.57 11.38 33.81
CA SER A 263 1.57 10.48 34.38
C SER A 263 2.82 10.42 33.48
N PRO A 264 4.02 10.21 34.07
CA PRO A 264 5.25 10.12 33.31
C PRO A 264 5.39 8.76 32.61
N LEU A 265 6.18 8.71 31.54
CA LEU A 265 6.71 7.46 30.99
C LEU A 265 8.18 7.33 31.42
N GLY A 266 8.42 6.53 32.47
CA GLY A 266 9.74 6.44 33.11
C GLY A 266 10.15 7.78 33.72
N SER A 267 11.37 8.24 33.44
CA SER A 267 11.89 9.55 33.87
C SER A 267 11.78 10.64 32.80
N GLY A 268 10.88 10.48 31.83
CA GLY A 268 10.70 11.43 30.72
C GLY A 268 11.86 11.45 29.71
N LEU A 269 11.98 12.55 28.96
CA LEU A 269 12.98 12.74 27.90
C LEU A 269 13.80 14.02 28.10
N GLY A 270 15.09 13.97 27.75
CA GLY A 270 16.00 15.12 27.88
C GLY A 270 15.84 16.22 26.82
N ALA A 271 15.13 15.96 25.72
CA ALA A 271 14.84 16.93 24.67
C ALA A 271 13.51 16.60 23.96
N THR A 272 13.08 17.48 23.05
CA THR A 272 11.75 17.47 22.41
C THR A 272 11.33 16.10 21.91
N ALA A 273 10.11 15.67 22.26
CA ALA A 273 9.39 14.62 21.55
C ALA A 273 8.59 15.24 20.40
N ALA A 274 8.97 14.92 19.17
CA ALA A 274 8.34 15.48 17.98
C ALA A 274 7.17 14.63 17.47
N VAL A 275 7.24 13.32 17.69
CA VAL A 275 6.23 12.36 17.21
C VAL A 275 6.09 11.18 18.15
N ILE A 276 4.85 10.70 18.30
CA ILE A 276 4.51 9.47 19.02
C ILE A 276 3.70 8.58 18.07
N ALA A 277 3.96 7.27 18.11
CA ALA A 277 3.16 6.24 17.45
C ALA A 277 2.93 5.06 18.40
N LEU A 278 1.82 4.35 18.26
CA LEU A 278 1.46 3.21 19.12
C LEU A 278 1.36 1.90 18.33
N SER A 279 1.87 0.82 18.91
CA SER A 279 1.58 -0.56 18.47
C SER A 279 1.04 -1.36 19.66
N GLY A 280 -0.28 -1.52 19.73
CA GLY A 280 -0.92 -2.06 20.94
C GLY A 280 -0.64 -1.17 22.15
N THR A 281 0.07 -1.71 23.15
CA THR A 281 0.51 -0.97 24.36
C THR A 281 1.88 -0.34 24.21
N ASP A 282 2.64 -0.69 23.17
CA ASP A 282 3.98 -0.16 22.95
C ASP A 282 3.89 1.27 22.40
N VAL A 283 4.71 2.16 22.97
CA VAL A 283 4.83 3.56 22.56
C VAL A 283 6.17 3.76 21.88
N TYR A 284 6.16 4.25 20.65
CA TYR A 284 7.35 4.65 19.92
C TYR A 284 7.42 6.16 19.87
N VAL A 285 8.55 6.74 20.29
CA VAL A 285 8.75 8.19 20.33
C VAL A 285 9.95 8.57 19.48
N GLY A 286 9.74 9.56 18.62
CA GLY A 286 10.78 10.19 17.79
C GLY A 286 11.02 11.63 18.22
N GLY A 287 12.27 12.11 18.19
CA GLY A 287 12.57 13.48 18.58
C GLY A 287 14.05 13.86 18.57
N LEU A 288 14.41 14.85 19.39
CA LEU A 288 15.78 15.41 19.51
C LEU A 288 16.58 14.84 20.70
N PHE A 289 16.02 13.95 21.51
CA PHE A 289 16.66 13.40 22.72
C PHE A 289 17.87 12.49 22.40
N ASN A 290 18.89 12.49 23.27
CA ASN A 290 20.08 11.62 23.16
C ASN A 290 19.92 10.31 23.95
N ASP A 291 18.96 10.24 24.85
CA ASP A 291 18.56 8.99 25.47
C ASP A 291 17.11 9.17 25.94
N ALA A 292 16.34 8.09 25.89
CA ALA A 292 15.04 8.01 26.53
C ALA A 292 15.21 7.37 27.91
N GLY A 293 14.87 8.11 28.97
CA GLY A 293 15.01 7.63 30.34
C GLY A 293 16.43 7.16 30.73
N GLY A 294 17.49 7.76 30.16
CA GLY A 294 18.87 7.37 30.41
C GLY A 294 19.31 6.03 29.80
N VAL A 295 18.49 5.42 28.94
CA VAL A 295 18.82 4.16 28.25
C VAL A 295 19.80 4.44 27.12
N SER A 296 21.00 3.86 27.19
CA SER A 296 22.02 3.99 26.14
C SER A 296 21.49 3.55 24.77
N ASN A 297 21.85 4.27 23.71
CA ASN A 297 21.41 4.06 22.33
C ASN A 297 19.91 4.25 22.07
N ALA A 298 19.11 4.63 23.07
CA ALA A 298 17.76 5.12 22.84
C ALA A 298 17.81 6.58 22.33
N ASP A 299 18.63 6.81 21.32
CA ASP A 299 18.92 8.10 20.71
C ASP A 299 17.89 8.39 19.62
N LYS A 300 17.17 9.52 19.77
CA LYS A 300 16.23 10.10 18.78
C LYS A 300 15.00 9.25 18.44
N ILE A 301 15.04 7.94 18.65
CA ILE A 301 13.95 6.97 18.51
C ILE A 301 14.03 5.97 19.65
N ALA A 302 12.92 5.76 20.37
CA ALA A 302 12.87 4.83 21.50
C ALA A 302 11.50 4.16 21.60
N LYS A 303 11.48 2.99 22.25
CA LYS A 303 10.26 2.24 22.55
C LYS A 303 10.04 2.18 24.06
N TRP A 304 8.83 2.47 24.50
CA TRP A 304 8.34 2.22 25.85
C TRP A 304 7.33 1.06 25.81
N ASP A 305 7.56 0.03 26.62
CA ASP A 305 6.73 -1.19 26.66
C ASP A 305 5.61 -1.17 27.72
N GLY A 306 5.39 -0.01 28.34
CA GLY A 306 4.51 0.14 29.51
C GLY A 306 5.28 0.18 30.83
N THR A 307 6.53 -0.29 30.86
CA THR A 307 7.34 -0.38 32.07
C THR A 307 8.76 0.17 31.94
N ALA A 308 9.37 0.06 30.76
CA ALA A 308 10.75 0.46 30.53
C ALA A 308 10.96 1.01 29.11
N TRP A 309 11.95 1.91 29.01
CA TRP A 309 12.48 2.38 27.73
C TRP A 309 13.45 1.35 27.15
N SER A 310 13.45 1.23 25.83
CA SER A 310 14.39 0.41 25.06
C SER A 310 14.79 1.10 23.76
N ALA A 311 16.04 0.87 23.34
CA ALA A 311 16.58 1.34 22.08
C ALA A 311 16.09 0.48 20.90
N LEU A 312 15.97 1.08 19.72
CA LEU A 312 15.83 0.36 18.46
C LEU A 312 17.20 0.23 17.81
N GLY A 313 17.86 -0.91 18.03
CA GLY A 313 19.22 -1.15 17.57
C GLY A 313 20.22 -0.17 18.22
N SER A 314 20.98 0.56 17.41
CA SER A 314 21.93 1.59 17.86
C SER A 314 21.32 2.99 17.97
N GLY A 315 20.00 3.13 17.85
CA GLY A 315 19.33 4.44 17.76
C GLY A 315 19.62 5.15 16.42
N LEU A 316 19.31 6.44 16.37
CA LEU A 316 19.54 7.29 15.19
C LEU A 316 20.38 8.53 15.55
N ASN A 317 21.02 9.13 14.55
CA ASN A 317 22.03 10.18 14.74
C ASN A 317 21.53 11.62 14.55
N SER A 318 20.24 11.82 14.25
CA SER A 318 19.66 13.14 14.01
C SER A 318 18.16 13.13 14.26
N PHE A 319 17.52 14.28 14.07
CA PHE A 319 16.12 14.49 14.38
C PHE A 319 15.19 13.52 13.65
N VAL A 320 14.26 12.91 14.39
CA VAL A 320 13.15 12.12 13.87
C VAL A 320 11.88 12.96 13.95
N ASN A 321 11.34 13.31 12.78
CA ASN A 321 10.13 14.12 12.63
C ASN A 321 8.85 13.27 12.66
N ASN A 322 8.94 12.04 12.17
CA ASN A 322 7.76 11.22 11.92
C ASN A 322 8.03 9.74 12.20
N VAL A 323 7.04 9.04 12.75
CA VAL A 323 7.05 7.59 13.01
C VAL A 323 5.69 7.05 12.62
N VAL A 324 5.66 6.05 11.75
CA VAL A 324 4.44 5.33 11.33
C VAL A 324 4.66 3.83 11.50
N ILE A 325 3.63 3.12 11.94
CA ILE A 325 3.68 1.68 12.18
C ILE A 325 2.77 0.99 11.17
N SER A 326 3.29 -0.04 10.50
CA SER A 326 2.51 -0.90 9.59
C SER A 326 2.86 -2.36 9.84
N GLY A 327 1.90 -3.10 10.40
CA GLY A 327 2.14 -4.45 10.93
C GLY A 327 3.18 -4.43 12.05
N SER A 328 4.22 -5.26 11.92
CA SER A 328 5.37 -5.28 12.85
C SER A 328 6.47 -4.27 12.49
N ASN A 329 6.33 -3.57 11.35
CA ASN A 329 7.36 -2.69 10.84
C ASN A 329 7.13 -1.25 11.31
N ILE A 330 8.22 -0.54 11.57
CA ILE A 330 8.22 0.86 11.96
C ILE A 330 8.98 1.65 10.93
N TYR A 331 8.35 2.70 10.41
CA TYR A 331 8.92 3.60 9.42
C TYR A 331 9.18 4.94 10.08
N VAL A 332 10.40 5.44 9.94
CA VAL A 332 10.82 6.69 10.58
C VAL A 332 11.30 7.68 9.54
N GLY A 333 10.84 8.92 9.66
CA GLY A 333 11.15 10.04 8.78
C GLY A 333 11.87 11.14 9.55
N GLY A 334 12.90 11.73 8.97
CA GLY A 334 13.63 12.79 9.64
C GLY A 334 14.85 13.28 8.86
N ASN A 335 15.83 13.81 9.61
CA ASN A 335 17.08 14.33 9.07
C ASN A 335 18.31 13.45 9.45
N PHE A 336 18.08 12.19 9.80
CA PHE A 336 19.15 11.23 10.12
C PHE A 336 19.86 10.73 8.85
N PHE A 337 20.97 10.04 9.08
CA PHE A 337 21.79 9.40 8.05
C PHE A 337 22.24 8.02 8.52
N ASN A 338 22.39 7.08 7.60
CA ASN A 338 22.94 5.75 7.76
C ASN A 338 22.30 4.94 8.90
N ALA A 339 20.96 4.87 8.97
CA ALA A 339 20.28 4.12 10.03
C ALA A 339 20.77 2.65 10.06
N GLY A 340 21.16 2.15 11.24
CA GLY A 340 21.75 0.82 11.39
C GLY A 340 23.07 0.57 10.64
N GLY A 341 23.72 1.63 10.13
CA GLY A 341 24.93 1.53 9.32
C GLY A 341 24.67 1.31 7.82
N ASP A 342 23.43 1.29 7.36
CA ASP A 342 23.07 1.18 5.94
C ASP A 342 23.17 2.55 5.26
N ALA A 343 24.10 2.70 4.30
CA ALA A 343 24.36 3.96 3.61
C ALA A 343 23.19 4.51 2.77
N ASN A 344 22.16 3.69 2.51
CA ASN A 344 20.97 4.11 1.80
C ASN A 344 19.80 4.44 2.74
N ALA A 345 19.94 4.17 4.04
CA ALA A 345 18.91 4.43 5.05
C ALA A 345 19.03 5.85 5.62
N ASP A 346 19.07 6.84 4.73
CA ASP A 346 19.05 8.27 5.08
C ASP A 346 17.63 8.81 4.99
N LYS A 347 17.26 9.66 5.95
CA LYS A 347 15.98 10.43 6.02
C LYS A 347 14.72 9.61 6.18
N ILE A 348 14.68 8.39 5.64
CA ILE A 348 13.61 7.41 5.72
C ILE A 348 14.22 6.03 5.95
N ALA A 349 13.77 5.33 6.98
CA ALA A 349 14.25 3.98 7.30
C ALA A 349 13.13 3.12 7.86
N LYS A 350 13.27 1.81 7.70
CA LYS A 350 12.37 0.80 8.23
C LYS A 350 13.07 0.00 9.32
N TRP A 351 12.40 -0.22 10.44
CA TRP A 351 12.77 -1.18 11.47
C TRP A 351 11.85 -2.39 11.39
N ASP A 352 12.42 -3.59 11.28
CA ASP A 352 11.67 -4.85 11.16
C ASP A 352 11.44 -5.59 12.48
N GLY A 353 11.84 -4.98 13.60
CA GLY A 353 11.87 -5.62 14.92
C GLY A 353 13.29 -5.99 15.38
N SER A 354 14.26 -6.03 14.46
CA SER A 354 15.63 -6.47 14.73
C SER A 354 16.71 -5.59 14.10
N ALA A 355 16.46 -5.03 12.91
CA ALA A 355 17.42 -4.23 12.17
C ALA A 355 16.75 -3.05 11.46
N TRP A 356 17.54 -2.01 11.24
CA TRP A 356 17.20 -0.90 10.35
C TRP A 356 17.59 -1.27 8.91
N SER A 357 16.75 -0.90 7.95
CA SER A 357 17.04 -1.00 6.52
C SER A 357 16.51 0.21 5.75
N ALA A 358 17.14 0.51 4.61
CA ALA A 358 16.57 1.43 3.63
C ALA A 358 15.25 0.91 3.04
N LEU A 359 14.42 1.82 2.52
CA LEU A 359 13.26 1.45 1.69
C LEU A 359 13.68 1.29 0.22
N GLY A 360 14.49 2.21 -0.30
CA GLY A 360 14.96 2.19 -1.69
C GLY A 360 16.43 1.83 -1.85
N THR A 361 16.86 1.69 -3.09
CA THR A 361 18.28 1.45 -3.45
C THR A 361 19.15 2.71 -3.40
N ALA A 362 18.52 3.88 -3.28
CA ALA A 362 19.17 5.17 -3.09
C ALA A 362 18.42 6.01 -2.04
N PRO A 363 19.14 6.84 -1.26
CA PRO A 363 18.54 7.67 -0.22
C PRO A 363 17.77 8.87 -0.79
N LEU A 364 16.91 9.46 0.03
CA LEU A 364 16.34 10.79 -0.21
C LEU A 364 17.40 11.87 0.08
N ASP A 365 17.41 12.93 -0.72
CA ASP A 365 18.43 14.00 -0.60
C ASP A 365 18.22 14.95 0.58
N ASN A 366 17.03 14.97 1.20
CA ASN A 366 16.70 15.89 2.27
C ASN A 366 15.61 15.36 3.22
N THR A 367 15.31 16.16 4.24
CA THR A 367 14.45 15.81 5.37
C THR A 367 13.07 15.35 4.95
N VAL A 368 12.66 14.21 5.52
CA VAL A 368 11.28 13.73 5.53
C VAL A 368 10.58 14.29 6.77
N SER A 369 9.44 14.92 6.57
CA SER A 369 8.63 15.57 7.61
C SER A 369 7.32 14.84 7.87
N ALA A 370 6.79 14.12 6.88
CA ALA A 370 5.54 13.39 6.98
C ALA A 370 5.67 12.02 6.31
N ILE A 371 5.03 11.01 6.90
CA ILE A 371 4.85 9.69 6.31
C ILE A 371 3.38 9.32 6.48
N ALA A 372 2.78 8.71 5.46
CA ALA A 372 1.53 7.98 5.60
C ALA A 372 1.64 6.65 4.85
N ILE A 373 1.04 5.61 5.41
CA ILE A 373 1.16 4.24 4.89
C ILE A 373 -0.23 3.64 4.79
N ASN A 374 -0.54 3.03 3.64
CA ASN A 374 -1.65 2.08 3.50
C ASN A 374 -1.06 0.66 3.35
N GLU A 375 -1.87 -0.35 3.07
CA GLU A 375 -1.38 -1.75 2.96
C GLU A 375 -0.32 -1.94 1.85
N LEU A 376 -0.29 -1.03 0.87
CA LEU A 376 0.39 -1.18 -0.41
C LEU A 376 1.52 -0.16 -0.60
N ASP A 377 1.36 1.02 -0.02
CA ASP A 377 2.05 2.23 -0.42
C ASP A 377 2.57 2.99 0.81
N VAL A 378 3.80 3.47 0.71
CA VAL A 378 4.40 4.45 1.62
C VAL A 378 4.47 5.79 0.90
N TYR A 379 3.72 6.77 1.40
CA TYR A 379 3.82 8.17 0.96
C TYR A 379 4.73 8.92 1.91
N VAL A 380 5.71 9.64 1.37
CA VAL A 380 6.61 10.49 2.14
C VAL A 380 6.52 11.92 1.65
N GLY A 381 6.52 12.87 2.59
CA GLY A 381 6.46 14.29 2.34
C GLY A 381 7.57 15.03 3.10
N GLY A 382 8.15 16.06 2.50
CA GLY A 382 9.27 16.78 3.12
C GLY A 382 9.84 17.89 2.24
N ILE A 383 11.13 18.18 2.43
CA ILE A 383 11.89 19.19 1.64
C ILE A 383 12.82 18.61 0.59
N PHE A 384 12.83 17.28 0.42
CA PHE A 384 13.64 16.60 -0.58
C PHE A 384 13.29 17.07 -2.00
N ASN A 385 14.31 17.18 -2.85
CA ASN A 385 14.18 17.47 -4.29
C ASN A 385 14.51 16.23 -5.15
N ASP A 386 14.89 15.14 -4.49
CA ASP A 386 15.18 13.89 -5.17
C ASP A 386 14.79 12.73 -4.24
N ALA A 387 13.81 11.96 -4.69
CA ALA A 387 13.39 10.74 -4.03
C ALA A 387 14.13 9.55 -4.65
N GLY A 388 15.30 9.19 -4.11
CA GLY A 388 16.03 7.99 -4.50
C GLY A 388 16.37 7.88 -5.99
N GLY A 389 16.69 9.01 -6.63
CA GLY A 389 17.07 9.10 -8.04
C GLY A 389 15.94 9.55 -8.98
N ASP A 390 14.71 9.72 -8.48
CA ASP A 390 13.63 10.36 -9.23
C ASP A 390 13.64 11.88 -8.99
N SER A 391 14.20 12.60 -9.95
CA SER A 391 14.27 14.07 -9.94
C SER A 391 12.92 14.77 -10.04
N ASN A 392 11.82 14.04 -10.28
CA ASN A 392 10.45 14.58 -10.24
C ASN A 392 9.75 14.25 -8.92
N GLY A 393 10.36 13.43 -8.05
CA GLY A 393 9.91 13.15 -6.70
C GLY A 393 10.15 14.33 -5.76
N ASP A 394 9.74 15.53 -6.18
CA ASP A 394 9.93 16.77 -5.43
C ASP A 394 8.90 16.86 -4.30
N LYS A 395 9.38 16.93 -3.06
CA LYS A 395 8.61 17.18 -1.82
C LYS A 395 7.60 16.12 -1.43
N ILE A 396 7.15 15.30 -2.38
CA ILE A 396 6.22 14.18 -2.20
C ILE A 396 6.68 13.01 -3.08
N ALA A 397 6.72 11.81 -2.51
CA ALA A 397 7.04 10.60 -3.25
C ALA A 397 6.24 9.41 -2.72
N LEU A 398 6.06 8.43 -3.59
CA LEU A 398 5.42 7.16 -3.33
C LEU A 398 6.47 6.04 -3.42
N PHE A 399 6.44 5.12 -2.48
CA PHE A 399 7.14 3.84 -2.55
C PHE A 399 6.15 2.70 -2.41
N GLN A 400 6.12 1.81 -3.39
CA GLN A 400 5.26 0.63 -3.36
C GLN A 400 5.93 -0.48 -2.55
N LEU A 401 5.25 -0.97 -1.52
CA LEU A 401 5.74 -2.04 -0.65
C LEU A 401 5.75 -3.41 -1.35
N ASP A 402 4.88 -3.59 -2.35
CA ASP A 402 4.77 -4.85 -3.08
C ASP A 402 4.57 -4.66 -4.59
N ALA A 403 5.69 -4.63 -5.32
CA ALA A 403 5.71 -4.53 -6.77
C ALA A 403 5.80 -5.89 -7.48
N THR A 404 5.88 -7.00 -6.74
CA THR A 404 6.12 -8.32 -7.33
C THR A 404 4.80 -9.04 -7.51
N ALA A 405 4.49 -9.43 -8.75
CA ALA A 405 3.28 -10.17 -9.01
C ALA A 405 3.33 -11.59 -8.40
N PRO A 406 2.21 -12.12 -7.89
CA PRO A 406 2.14 -13.47 -7.36
C PRO A 406 2.31 -14.52 -8.46
N THR A 407 2.69 -15.72 -8.05
CA THR A 407 2.97 -16.84 -8.97
C THR A 407 2.09 -18.03 -8.68
N VAL A 408 1.51 -18.62 -9.73
CA VAL A 408 0.84 -19.92 -9.63
C VAL A 408 1.91 -21.01 -9.61
N ALA A 409 1.96 -21.79 -8.52
CA ALA A 409 2.92 -22.87 -8.33
C ALA A 409 2.43 -24.20 -8.90
N SER A 410 1.13 -24.50 -8.74
CA SER A 410 0.52 -25.74 -9.25
C SER A 410 -0.92 -25.49 -9.63
N PHE A 411 -1.35 -26.03 -10.78
CA PHE A 411 -2.74 -26.06 -11.19
C PHE A 411 -3.10 -27.33 -11.93
N THR A 412 -4.07 -28.09 -11.41
CA THR A 412 -4.58 -29.32 -12.03
C THR A 412 -6.08 -29.45 -11.83
N ALA A 413 -6.76 -30.08 -12.79
CA ALA A 413 -8.20 -30.36 -12.74
C ALA A 413 -8.47 -31.83 -13.11
N THR A 414 -9.59 -32.37 -12.66
CA THR A 414 -10.01 -33.74 -12.98
C THR A 414 -10.36 -33.84 -14.47
N SER A 415 -9.72 -34.77 -15.19
CA SER A 415 -10.09 -35.11 -16.56
C SER A 415 -9.95 -36.62 -16.84
N PRO A 416 -10.93 -37.25 -17.52
CA PRO A 416 -12.23 -36.68 -17.89
C PRO A 416 -13.12 -36.38 -16.66
N SER A 417 -13.98 -35.36 -16.75
CA SER A 417 -14.98 -35.05 -15.73
C SER A 417 -16.37 -35.50 -16.17
N THR A 418 -17.10 -36.23 -15.32
CA THR A 418 -18.49 -36.64 -15.59
C THR A 418 -19.53 -35.61 -15.12
N SER A 419 -19.09 -34.40 -14.78
CA SER A 419 -19.90 -33.32 -14.22
C SER A 419 -19.50 -32.00 -14.85
N LEU A 420 -20.48 -31.12 -15.10
CA LEU A 420 -20.25 -29.74 -15.54
C LEU A 420 -19.51 -28.91 -14.49
N ASN A 421 -19.59 -29.28 -13.20
CA ASN A 421 -18.78 -28.69 -12.14
C ASN A 421 -17.48 -29.49 -11.97
N VAL A 422 -16.45 -29.11 -12.72
CA VAL A 422 -15.15 -29.79 -12.81
C VAL A 422 -14.37 -29.62 -11.49
N PRO A 423 -13.96 -30.70 -10.81
CA PRO A 423 -13.11 -30.59 -9.63
C PRO A 423 -11.68 -30.09 -9.97
N ILE A 424 -11.19 -29.12 -9.20
CA ILE A 424 -9.82 -28.63 -9.23
C ILE A 424 -9.03 -29.40 -8.17
N THR A 425 -8.04 -30.18 -8.61
CA THR A 425 -7.29 -31.12 -7.76
C THR A 425 -6.03 -30.49 -7.16
N ALA A 426 -5.53 -29.41 -7.75
CA ALA A 426 -4.50 -28.56 -7.15
C ALA A 426 -4.66 -27.13 -7.68
N PHE A 427 -4.59 -26.14 -6.79
CA PHE A 427 -4.41 -24.74 -7.16
C PHE A 427 -3.66 -24.05 -6.03
N THR A 428 -2.33 -24.00 -6.15
CA THR A 428 -1.44 -23.40 -5.16
C THR A 428 -0.69 -22.23 -5.77
N ALA A 429 -0.47 -21.20 -4.97
CA ALA A 429 0.25 -20.01 -5.38
C ALA A 429 1.13 -19.49 -4.24
N SER A 430 2.11 -18.68 -4.60
CA SER A 430 3.02 -18.02 -3.68
C SER A 430 3.26 -16.59 -4.11
N ASP A 431 3.56 -15.75 -3.14
CA ASP A 431 3.89 -14.36 -3.29
C ASP A 431 4.93 -13.97 -2.23
N ASN A 432 5.67 -12.89 -2.45
CA ASN A 432 6.63 -12.34 -1.49
C ASN A 432 5.93 -11.69 -0.28
N ILE A 433 4.72 -11.17 -0.44
CA ILE A 433 3.90 -10.63 0.65
C ILE A 433 2.67 -11.51 0.87
N SER A 434 1.74 -11.55 -0.09
CA SER A 434 0.51 -12.36 0.04
C SER A 434 -0.25 -12.54 -1.27
N VAL A 435 -0.86 -13.71 -1.43
CA VAL A 435 -1.88 -13.93 -2.47
C VAL A 435 -3.25 -13.65 -1.88
N THR A 436 -4.00 -12.71 -2.46
CA THR A 436 -5.32 -12.28 -1.94
C THR A 436 -6.48 -12.64 -2.87
N GLY A 437 -6.21 -13.00 -4.12
CA GLY A 437 -7.23 -13.39 -5.08
C GLY A 437 -6.84 -14.57 -5.95
N TYR A 438 -7.80 -15.42 -6.24
CA TYR A 438 -7.72 -16.57 -7.13
C TYR A 438 -8.87 -16.53 -8.14
N GLN A 439 -8.57 -16.83 -9.39
CA GLN A 439 -9.57 -16.92 -10.46
C GLN A 439 -9.18 -18.00 -11.47
N ILE A 440 -10.17 -18.60 -12.12
CA ILE A 440 -9.98 -19.55 -13.23
C ILE A 440 -10.75 -19.00 -14.44
N THR A 441 -10.13 -18.96 -15.61
CA THR A 441 -10.78 -18.55 -16.87
C THR A 441 -10.53 -19.58 -17.98
N GLN A 442 -11.16 -19.39 -19.15
CA GLN A 442 -10.89 -20.16 -20.38
C GLN A 442 -10.05 -19.37 -21.40
N SER A 443 -9.42 -18.27 -20.94
CA SER A 443 -8.60 -17.39 -21.78
C SER A 443 -7.17 -17.39 -21.27
N SER A 444 -6.20 -17.36 -22.18
CA SER A 444 -4.78 -17.15 -21.86
C SER A 444 -4.43 -15.71 -21.55
N THR A 445 -5.38 -14.77 -21.68
CA THR A 445 -5.19 -13.37 -21.34
C THR A 445 -5.45 -13.15 -19.85
N PRO A 446 -4.52 -12.53 -19.10
CA PRO A 446 -4.74 -12.21 -17.70
C PRO A 446 -6.01 -11.36 -17.49
N PRO A 447 -6.89 -11.71 -16.53
CA PRO A 447 -7.99 -10.85 -16.14
C PRO A 447 -7.46 -9.58 -15.46
N THR A 448 -8.23 -8.50 -15.51
CA THR A 448 -7.87 -7.29 -14.75
C THR A 448 -8.06 -7.53 -13.24
N ALA A 449 -7.30 -6.81 -12.41
CA ALA A 449 -7.39 -6.95 -10.95
C ALA A 449 -8.80 -6.63 -10.37
N ILE A 450 -9.60 -5.86 -11.12
CA ILE A 450 -10.98 -5.48 -10.78
C ILE A 450 -12.05 -6.30 -11.52
N ALA A 451 -11.66 -7.32 -12.29
CA ALA A 451 -12.60 -8.21 -12.95
C ALA A 451 -13.52 -8.91 -11.93
N SER A 452 -14.76 -9.23 -12.32
CA SER A 452 -15.61 -10.07 -11.50
C SER A 452 -15.09 -11.53 -11.49
N GLY A 453 -15.33 -12.26 -10.40
CA GLY A 453 -14.99 -13.68 -10.29
C GLY A 453 -13.70 -14.01 -9.54
N TRP A 454 -13.00 -13.01 -8.98
CA TRP A 454 -11.94 -13.24 -7.99
C TRP A 454 -12.51 -13.81 -6.68
N THR A 455 -11.78 -14.77 -6.11
CA THR A 455 -12.11 -15.41 -4.83
C THR A 455 -10.93 -15.32 -3.87
N ALA A 456 -11.18 -15.14 -2.57
CA ALA A 456 -10.10 -15.00 -1.57
C ALA A 456 -9.34 -16.31 -1.28
N SER A 457 -9.86 -17.45 -1.74
CA SER A 457 -9.25 -18.76 -1.57
C SER A 457 -9.30 -19.52 -2.88
N ALA A 458 -8.30 -20.36 -3.11
CA ALA A 458 -8.21 -21.17 -4.32
C ALA A 458 -9.52 -21.96 -4.58
N PRO A 459 -10.19 -21.76 -5.74
CA PRO A 459 -11.38 -22.52 -6.08
C PRO A 459 -11.10 -24.02 -6.15
N THR A 460 -11.98 -24.82 -5.56
CA THR A 460 -11.92 -26.29 -5.59
C THR A 460 -12.72 -26.88 -6.75
N THR A 461 -13.51 -26.08 -7.45
CA THR A 461 -14.24 -26.50 -8.66
C THR A 461 -14.33 -25.36 -9.68
N TYR A 462 -14.61 -25.70 -10.94
CA TYR A 462 -14.91 -24.77 -12.02
C TYR A 462 -16.07 -25.28 -12.87
N THR A 463 -17.10 -24.45 -13.07
CA THR A 463 -18.30 -24.84 -13.83
C THR A 463 -18.18 -24.47 -15.30
N VAL A 464 -18.35 -25.45 -16.18
CA VAL A 464 -18.50 -25.25 -17.64
C VAL A 464 -19.97 -25.29 -18.05
N ALA A 465 -20.31 -24.68 -19.20
CA ALA A 465 -21.69 -24.57 -19.65
C ALA A 465 -22.26 -25.92 -20.16
N ASP A 466 -21.45 -26.70 -20.87
CA ASP A 466 -21.88 -27.91 -21.58
C ASP A 466 -20.77 -28.99 -21.54
N SER A 467 -21.09 -30.20 -22.00
CA SER A 467 -20.09 -31.23 -22.28
C SER A 467 -19.18 -30.77 -23.43
N GLY A 468 -17.87 -31.03 -23.33
CA GLY A 468 -16.91 -30.55 -24.33
C GLY A 468 -15.46 -30.65 -23.88
N SER A 469 -14.55 -30.09 -24.66
CA SER A 469 -13.13 -29.95 -24.29
C SER A 469 -12.83 -28.50 -23.95
N TYR A 470 -12.21 -28.28 -22.80
CA TYR A 470 -11.91 -26.96 -22.25
C TYR A 470 -10.43 -26.86 -21.89
N LEU A 471 -9.91 -25.64 -21.96
CA LEU A 471 -8.59 -25.29 -21.45
C LEU A 471 -8.79 -24.26 -20.34
N LEU A 472 -8.38 -24.62 -19.13
CA LEU A 472 -8.58 -23.79 -17.94
C LEU A 472 -7.26 -23.13 -17.55
N TYR A 473 -7.30 -21.81 -17.39
CA TYR A 473 -6.16 -20.97 -17.01
C TYR A 473 -6.35 -20.46 -15.58
N PRO A 474 -5.39 -20.73 -14.68
CA PRO A 474 -5.40 -20.19 -13.32
C PRO A 474 -4.79 -18.78 -13.30
N TRP A 475 -5.34 -17.92 -12.45
CA TRP A 475 -4.86 -16.58 -12.18
C TRP A 475 -4.84 -16.34 -10.69
N VAL A 476 -3.80 -15.67 -10.22
CA VAL A 476 -3.74 -15.16 -8.85
C VAL A 476 -3.41 -13.69 -8.84
N LYS A 477 -3.87 -12.99 -7.82
CA LYS A 477 -3.53 -11.59 -7.57
C LYS A 477 -3.16 -11.36 -6.11
N ASP A 478 -2.35 -10.34 -5.90
CA ASP A 478 -1.99 -9.84 -4.59
C ASP A 478 -2.92 -8.68 -4.18
N ALA A 479 -2.63 -8.09 -3.02
CA ALA A 479 -3.36 -6.93 -2.51
C ALA A 479 -3.12 -5.67 -3.35
N THR A 480 -1.95 -5.54 -4.00
CA THR A 480 -1.57 -4.38 -4.82
C THR A 480 -2.20 -4.40 -6.21
N GLY A 481 -2.85 -5.51 -6.57
CA GLY A 481 -3.52 -5.66 -7.84
C GLY A 481 -2.60 -6.14 -8.96
N ASN A 482 -1.38 -6.58 -8.64
CA ASN A 482 -0.59 -7.32 -9.62
C ASN A 482 -1.26 -8.68 -9.85
N VAL A 483 -1.39 -9.05 -11.11
CA VAL A 483 -1.95 -10.33 -11.53
C VAL A 483 -0.81 -11.20 -12.05
N SER A 484 -0.83 -12.48 -11.67
CA SER A 484 0.16 -13.45 -12.10
C SER A 484 0.31 -13.50 -13.61
N ALA A 485 1.53 -13.73 -14.07
CA ALA A 485 1.77 -14.11 -15.47
C ALA A 485 0.98 -15.39 -15.84
N VAL A 486 0.78 -15.61 -17.14
CA VAL A 486 0.11 -16.81 -17.66
C VAL A 486 0.80 -18.07 -17.14
N TYR A 487 0.04 -18.97 -16.49
CA TYR A 487 0.59 -20.25 -16.05
C TYR A 487 0.92 -21.13 -17.25
N GLY A 488 2.17 -21.59 -17.35
CA GLY A 488 2.69 -22.29 -18.52
C GLY A 488 2.12 -23.70 -18.76
N SER A 489 1.27 -24.22 -17.87
CA SER A 489 0.66 -25.54 -17.99
C SER A 489 -0.84 -25.49 -17.63
N PRO A 490 -1.68 -24.85 -18.46
CA PRO A 490 -3.12 -24.81 -18.22
C PRO A 490 -3.74 -26.21 -18.22
N ALA A 491 -4.83 -26.40 -17.47
CA ALA A 491 -5.46 -27.72 -17.37
C ALA A 491 -6.34 -27.99 -18.59
N SER A 492 -6.01 -29.03 -19.36
CA SER A 492 -6.86 -29.54 -20.43
C SER A 492 -7.88 -30.52 -19.85
N VAL A 493 -9.18 -30.23 -20.04
CA VAL A 493 -10.27 -31.00 -19.44
C VAL A 493 -11.29 -31.39 -20.49
N THR A 494 -11.52 -32.69 -20.66
CA THR A 494 -12.73 -33.21 -21.32
C THR A 494 -13.84 -33.42 -20.30
N VAL A 495 -15.02 -32.86 -20.57
CA VAL A 495 -16.23 -32.95 -19.74
C VAL A 495 -17.31 -33.70 -20.50
N ASP A 496 -17.92 -34.69 -19.84
CA ASP A 496 -19.05 -35.45 -20.35
C ASP A 496 -20.09 -35.72 -19.25
N ALA A 497 -21.09 -34.85 -19.15
CA ALA A 497 -22.17 -34.96 -18.18
C ALA A 497 -23.42 -35.68 -18.73
N SER A 498 -23.40 -36.06 -20.00
CA SER A 498 -24.54 -36.70 -20.67
C SER A 498 -24.59 -38.19 -20.33
N LYS A 499 -25.80 -38.72 -20.18
CA LYS A 499 -25.99 -40.17 -19.98
C LYS A 499 -26.16 -40.87 -21.33
N PRO A 500 -25.58 -42.08 -21.51
CA PRO A 500 -25.89 -42.91 -22.65
C PRO A 500 -27.39 -43.17 -22.77
N THR A 501 -27.92 -43.10 -23.99
CA THR A 501 -29.32 -43.39 -24.29
C THR A 501 -29.45 -44.76 -24.95
N VAL A 502 -30.35 -45.60 -24.45
CA VAL A 502 -30.73 -46.85 -25.12
C VAL A 502 -31.72 -46.49 -26.22
N ASN A 503 -31.32 -46.68 -27.47
CA ASN A 503 -32.10 -46.33 -28.66
C ASN A 503 -33.08 -47.44 -29.05
N SER A 504 -32.69 -48.69 -28.84
CA SER A 504 -33.56 -49.84 -29.04
C SER A 504 -33.17 -50.99 -28.12
N PHE A 505 -34.19 -51.69 -27.60
CA PHE A 505 -34.04 -52.96 -26.92
C PHE A 505 -35.21 -53.86 -27.28
N SER A 506 -34.94 -55.03 -27.84
CA SER A 506 -35.94 -56.05 -28.11
C SER A 506 -35.37 -57.43 -27.87
N ALA A 507 -36.22 -58.33 -27.39
CA ALA A 507 -35.91 -59.72 -27.13
C ALA A 507 -37.02 -60.61 -27.71
N LEU A 508 -36.66 -61.84 -28.07
CA LEU A 508 -37.61 -62.81 -28.63
C LEU A 508 -38.72 -63.13 -27.61
N SER A 509 -39.98 -62.86 -27.97
CA SER A 509 -41.15 -63.17 -27.14
C SER A 509 -42.33 -63.65 -28.00
N PRO A 510 -43.05 -64.73 -27.60
CA PRO A 510 -42.75 -65.60 -26.46
C PRO A 510 -41.49 -66.45 -26.71
N SER A 511 -40.74 -66.77 -25.64
CA SER A 511 -39.60 -67.69 -25.68
C SER A 511 -39.95 -69.02 -25.04
N THR A 512 -39.59 -70.13 -25.69
CA THR A 512 -39.68 -71.49 -25.12
C THR A 512 -38.35 -71.96 -24.51
N SER A 513 -37.34 -71.08 -24.46
CA SER A 513 -35.98 -71.34 -23.97
C SER A 513 -35.63 -70.45 -22.77
N LEU A 514 -34.84 -70.99 -21.83
CA LEU A 514 -34.23 -70.24 -20.72
C LEU A 514 -33.16 -69.25 -21.21
N ALA A 515 -32.60 -69.48 -22.40
CA ALA A 515 -31.78 -68.51 -23.10
C ALA A 515 -32.66 -67.73 -24.09
N ILE A 516 -32.93 -66.47 -23.78
CA ILE A 516 -33.74 -65.57 -24.61
C ILE A 516 -32.81 -64.79 -25.55
N SER A 517 -33.02 -64.92 -26.86
CA SER A 517 -32.26 -64.17 -27.86
C SER A 517 -32.64 -62.69 -27.84
N ILE A 518 -31.64 -61.82 -27.72
CA ILE A 518 -31.79 -60.37 -27.89
C ILE A 518 -31.76 -60.06 -29.39
N THR A 519 -32.85 -59.49 -29.90
CA THR A 519 -33.04 -59.19 -31.33
C THR A 519 -32.60 -57.78 -31.71
N ALA A 520 -32.53 -56.86 -30.74
CA ALA A 520 -31.86 -55.56 -30.89
C ALA A 520 -31.43 -55.04 -29.52
N PHE A 521 -30.22 -54.49 -29.43
CA PHE A 521 -29.79 -53.67 -28.30
C PHE A 521 -28.81 -52.60 -28.82
N THR A 522 -29.33 -51.41 -29.12
CA THR A 522 -28.50 -50.29 -29.58
C THR A 522 -28.58 -49.15 -28.58
N ALA A 523 -27.45 -48.47 -28.38
CA ALA A 523 -27.33 -47.30 -27.54
C ALA A 523 -26.41 -46.29 -28.21
N SER A 524 -26.57 -45.02 -27.87
CA SER A 524 -25.69 -43.93 -28.32
C SER A 524 -25.35 -43.02 -27.16
N ASP A 525 -24.20 -42.38 -27.29
CA ASP A 525 -23.68 -41.38 -26.38
C ASP A 525 -22.88 -40.35 -27.18
N ASN A 526 -22.76 -39.12 -26.68
CA ASN A 526 -22.01 -38.03 -27.31
C ASN A 526 -20.49 -38.22 -27.21
N VAL A 527 -20.00 -39.06 -26.30
CA VAL A 527 -18.59 -39.46 -26.22
C VAL A 527 -18.44 -40.93 -26.55
N ALA A 528 -18.98 -41.82 -25.73
CA ALA A 528 -18.87 -43.27 -25.96
C ALA A 528 -19.84 -44.10 -25.10
N VAL A 529 -20.40 -45.15 -25.70
CA VAL A 529 -21.02 -46.25 -24.94
C VAL A 529 -19.97 -47.31 -24.67
N THR A 530 -19.60 -47.51 -23.40
CA THR A 530 -18.49 -48.41 -23.00
C THR A 530 -18.95 -49.75 -22.45
N GLY A 531 -20.25 -49.92 -22.17
CA GLY A 531 -20.79 -51.14 -21.61
C GLY A 531 -22.30 -51.26 -21.78
N TYR A 532 -22.79 -52.49 -21.69
CA TYR A 532 -24.21 -52.85 -21.75
C TYR A 532 -24.51 -53.77 -20.57
N LEU A 533 -25.65 -53.55 -19.89
CA LEU A 533 -26.12 -54.40 -18.80
C LEU A 533 -27.60 -54.71 -19.02
N ILE A 534 -27.94 -56.00 -19.00
CA ILE A 534 -29.32 -56.48 -19.00
C ILE A 534 -29.61 -57.01 -17.60
N THR A 535 -30.69 -56.54 -16.98
CA THR A 535 -31.15 -57.04 -15.69
C THR A 535 -32.50 -57.73 -15.86
N THR A 536 -32.80 -58.67 -14.97
CA THR A 536 -34.09 -59.35 -14.93
C THR A 536 -34.78 -59.02 -13.60
N SER A 537 -36.08 -58.76 -13.66
CA SER A 537 -36.94 -58.70 -12.47
C SER A 537 -38.15 -59.60 -12.71
N SER A 538 -38.52 -60.41 -11.73
CA SER A 538 -39.82 -61.09 -11.75
C SER A 538 -40.91 -60.03 -11.60
N THR A 539 -41.77 -59.91 -12.60
CA THR A 539 -43.02 -59.13 -12.51
C THR A 539 -44.09 -59.88 -11.76
#